data_AF-A0A2D8XK13-F1
#
_entry.id   AF-A0A2D8XK13-F1
#
_cell.length_a   1.000
_cell.length_b   1.000
_cell.length_c   1.000
_cell.angle_alpha   90.00
_cell.angle_beta   90.00
_cell.angle_gamma   90.00
#
_symmetry.space_group_name_H-M   'P 1'
#
loop_
_entity.id
_entity.type
_entity.pdbx_description
1 polymer ?
#
loop_
_entity_poly.entity_id
_entity_poly.type
_entity_poly.pdbx_seq_one_letter_code
_entity_poly.pdbx_strand_id
1 'polypeptide(L)' 'MPKILLDRIAHFFDHYKDLEEGKWVKVERWGSAEEAMDLIRKGIKAAKK' A
#
# COMPACT_ATOMS: atom_id res chain seq x y z
N MET A 1 8.05 13.62 -0.36
CA MET A 1 8.88 12.48 -0.80
C MET A 1 9.32 12.69 -2.23
N PRO A 2 10.56 12.34 -2.62
CA PRO A 2 11.00 12.41 -4.02
C PRO A 2 10.12 11.50 -4.90
N LYS A 3 9.70 11.98 -6.08
CA LYS A 3 8.83 11.23 -6.99
C LYS A 3 9.42 9.86 -7.37
N ILE A 4 10.70 9.82 -7.69
CA ILE A 4 11.40 8.59 -8.08
C ILE A 4 11.33 7.49 -7.01
N LEU A 5 11.30 7.85 -5.73
CA LEU A 5 11.18 6.88 -4.65
C LEU A 5 9.76 6.29 -4.62
N LEU A 6 8.74 7.12 -4.76
CA LEU A 6 7.35 6.67 -4.84
C LEU A 6 7.13 5.77 -6.06
N ASP A 7 7.69 6.15 -7.23
CA ASP A 7 7.60 5.35 -8.45
C ASP A 7 8.28 3.98 -8.29
N ARG A 8 9.45 3.92 -7.62
CA ARG A 8 10.16 2.65 -7.36
C ARG A 8 9.37 1.73 -6.41
N ILE A 9 8.72 2.28 -5.38
CA ILE A 9 7.88 1.49 -4.48
C ILE A 9 6.66 0.96 -5.23
N ALA A 10 6.00 1.80 -6.04
CA ALA A 10 4.85 1.39 -6.84
C ALA A 10 5.24 0.25 -7.81
N HIS A 11 6.32 0.43 -8.58
CA HIS A 11 6.83 -0.57 -9.50
C HIS A 11 7.12 -1.91 -8.79
N PHE A 12 7.74 -1.88 -7.61
CA PHE A 12 7.96 -3.11 -6.85
C PHE A 12 6.66 -3.85 -6.56
N PHE A 13 5.65 -3.16 -6.02
CA PHE A 13 4.38 -3.81 -5.63
C PHE A 13 3.53 -4.27 -6.82
N ASP A 14 3.60 -3.58 -7.96
CA ASP A 14 2.89 -4.02 -9.16
C ASP A 14 3.50 -5.30 -9.75
N HIS A 15 4.80 -5.56 -9.54
CA HIS A 15 5.52 -6.68 -10.19
C HIS A 15 5.98 -7.82 -9.28
N TYR A 16 6.06 -7.65 -7.96
CA TYR A 16 6.67 -8.66 -7.08
C TYR A 16 5.92 -10.02 -7.08
N LYS A 17 4.70 -10.05 -7.61
CA LYS A 17 3.83 -11.23 -7.70
C LYS A 17 3.67 -11.78 -9.12
N ASP A 18 4.40 -11.28 -10.12
CA ASP A 18 4.21 -11.66 -11.52
C ASP A 18 4.39 -13.17 -11.78
N LEU A 19 5.10 -13.89 -10.90
CA LEU A 19 5.33 -15.34 -10.98
C LEU A 19 4.46 -16.14 -10.00
N GLU A 20 3.56 -15.51 -9.25
CA GLU A 20 2.61 -16.18 -8.37
C GLU A 20 1.29 -16.39 -9.12
N GLU A 21 1.05 -17.60 -9.62
CA GLU A 21 -0.13 -17.93 -10.43
C GLU A 21 -1.44 -17.49 -9.75
N GLY A 22 -2.26 -16.76 -10.50
CA GLY A 22 -3.55 -16.24 -10.04
C GLY A 22 -3.46 -15.01 -9.10
N LYS A 23 -2.27 -14.51 -8.79
CA LYS A 23 -2.10 -13.31 -7.96
C LYS A 23 -1.65 -12.11 -8.79
N TRP A 24 -2.17 -10.95 -8.43
CA TRP A 24 -1.81 -9.68 -9.01
C TRP A 24 -2.00 -8.58 -7.96
N VAL A 25 -1.39 -7.43 -8.21
CA VAL A 25 -1.57 -6.21 -7.41
C VAL A 25 -1.71 -5.04 -8.37
N LYS A 26 -2.44 -4.02 -7.94
CA LYS A 26 -2.55 -2.74 -8.64
C LYS A 26 -2.47 -1.61 -7.62
N VAL A 27 -1.50 -0.72 -7.78
CA VAL A 27 -1.40 0.49 -6.97
C VAL A 27 -2.44 1.53 -7.43
N GLU A 28 -3.37 1.89 -6.55
CA GLU A 28 -4.43 2.87 -6.86
C GLU A 28 -3.97 4.32 -6.65
N ARG A 29 -3.43 4.65 -5.46
CA ARG A 29 -2.94 6.00 -5.13
C ARG A 29 -2.05 6.02 -3.89
N TRP A 30 -1.30 7.10 -3.75
CA TRP A 30 -0.68 7.49 -2.48
C TRP A 30 -1.66 8.34 -1.66
N GLY A 31 -1.81 8.00 -0.38
CA GLY A 31 -2.62 8.77 0.58
C GLY A 31 -1.79 9.78 1.37
N SER A 32 -2.49 10.64 2.11
CA SER A 32 -1.88 11.57 3.06
C SER A 32 -1.47 10.89 4.38
N ALA A 33 -0.67 11.60 5.18
CA ALA A 33 -0.29 11.14 6.51
C ALA A 33 -1.49 11.02 7.47
N GLU A 34 -2.49 11.90 7.33
CA GLU A 34 -3.72 11.88 8.12
C GLU A 34 -4.55 10.62 7.81
N GLU A 35 -4.75 10.31 6.53
CA GLU A 35 -5.41 9.07 6.11
C GLU A 35 -4.70 7.82 6.64
N ALA A 36 -3.36 7.81 6.62
CA ALA A 36 -2.58 6.71 7.18
C ALA A 36 -2.80 6.55 8.69
N MET A 37 -2.83 7.65 9.44
CA MET A 37 -3.10 7.63 10.89
C MET A 37 -4.51 7.11 11.19
N ASP A 38 -5.50 7.48 10.39
CA ASP A 38 -6.87 6.97 10.54
C ASP A 38 -6.97 5.46 10.28
N LEU A 39 -6.24 4.94 9.29
CA LEU A 39 -6.14 3.50 9.05
C LEU A 39 -5.51 2.76 10.23
N ILE A 40 -4.46 3.32 10.86
CA ILE A 40 -3.84 2.75 12.06
C ILE A 40 -4.85 2.69 13.21
N ARG A 41 -5.56 3.80 13.49
CA ARG A 41 -6.60 3.85 14.55
C ARG A 41 -7.72 2.84 14.29
N LYS A 42 -8.18 2.71 13.03
CA LYS A 42 -9.18 1.72 12.61
C LYS A 42 -8.70 0.30 12.88
N GLY A 43 -7.45 -0.02 12.54
CA GLY A 43 -6.83 -1.32 12.80
C GLY A 43 -6.80 -1.66 14.30
N ILE A 44 -6.37 -0.71 15.14
CA ILE A 44 -6.36 -0.88 16.61
C ILE A 44 -7.77 -1.15 17.15
N LYS A 45 -8.78 -0.42 16.66
CA LYS A 45 -10.18 -0.63 17.07
C LYS A 45 -10.70 -1.99 16.64
N ALA A 46 -10.40 -2.43 15.41
CA ALA A 46 -10.83 -3.71 14.88
C ALA A 46 -10.24 -4.90 15.64
N ALA A 47 -8.96 -4.82 16.03
CA ALA A 47 -8.28 -5.87 16.79
C ALA A 47 -8.79 -6.05 18.24
N LYS A 48 -9.49 -5.05 18.80
CA LYS A 48 -10.08 -5.11 20.14
C LYS A 48 -11.48 -5.73 20.18
N LYS A 49 -12.08 -6.02 19.02
CA LYS A 49 -13.39 -6.64 18.89
C LYS A 49 -13.22 -8.14 18.71
#